data_AF-A0A350AV76-F1
#
_entry.id   AF-A0A350AV76-F1
#
_cell.length_a   1.000
_cell.length_b   1.000
_cell.length_c   1.000
_cell.angle_alpha   90.00
_cell.angle_beta   90.00
_cell.angle_gamma   90.00
#
_symmetry.space_group_name_H-M   'P 1'
#
loop_
_entity.id
_entity.type
_entity.pdbx_description
1 polymer ?
#
loop_
_entity_poly.entity_id
_entity_poly.type
_entity_poly.pdbx_seq_one_letter_code
_entity_poly.pdbx_strand_id
1 'polypeptide(L)'
;MSPDLWPPAHPLLGDVARAVGYTTAAFGKISAGGGTMTPEQITACGWDYWLGFLGHIDCRDFYSNYIWENGQKISLPENTPEILEGTSLLKNGGTSRAANGTGTGVVGEGKGTFIEDLYADRIIEFIATNKDRPFFVYFASTVPHGGSPGQGTSLHVHKSLISFYEGDFGVNISLI
;
A
#
# COMPACT_ATOMS: atom_id res chain seq x y z
N MET A 1 16.53 -9.49 -5.31
CA MET A 1 17.84 -8.95 -5.70
C MET A 1 18.88 -9.85 -5.06
N SER A 2 19.94 -10.23 -5.78
CA SER A 2 21.10 -10.85 -5.11
C SER A 2 21.60 -9.88 -4.04
N PRO A 3 22.06 -10.35 -2.86
CA PRO A 3 22.73 -9.49 -1.88
C PRO A 3 23.85 -8.63 -2.50
N ASP A 4 24.45 -9.11 -3.59
CA ASP A 4 25.54 -8.46 -4.32
C ASP A 4 25.13 -7.20 -5.11
N LEU A 5 23.83 -6.92 -5.24
CA LEU A 5 23.31 -5.73 -5.94
C LEU A 5 23.14 -4.51 -5.01
N TRP A 6 23.58 -4.63 -3.76
CA TRP A 6 23.59 -3.53 -2.79
C TRP A 6 25.02 -3.13 -2.39
N PRO A 7 25.39 -1.84 -2.41
CA PRO A 7 24.55 -0.69 -2.78
C PRO A 7 24.26 -0.62 -4.30
N PRO A 8 23.19 0.08 -4.73
CA PRO A 8 22.87 0.23 -6.14
C PRO A 8 23.98 0.96 -6.91
N ALA A 9 24.34 0.46 -8.10
CA ALA A 9 25.36 1.09 -8.95
C ALA A 9 24.88 2.38 -9.66
N HIS A 10 23.56 2.58 -9.74
CA HIS A 10 22.92 3.72 -10.39
C HIS A 10 21.91 4.36 -9.44
N PRO A 11 21.70 5.69 -9.54
CA PRO A 11 20.69 6.36 -8.73
C PRO A 11 19.30 5.79 -9.01
N LEU A 12 18.49 5.70 -7.96
CA LEU A 12 17.11 5.25 -8.05
C LEU A 12 16.17 6.44 -8.23
N LEU A 13 14.89 6.16 -8.50
CA LEU A 13 13.91 7.19 -8.85
C LEU A 13 13.76 8.27 -7.77
N GLY A 14 13.75 7.85 -6.50
CA GLY A 14 13.75 8.78 -5.36
C GLY A 14 15.00 9.66 -5.33
N ASP A 15 16.19 9.07 -5.56
CA ASP A 15 17.46 9.81 -5.55
C ASP A 15 17.50 10.88 -6.62
N VAL A 16 17.03 10.56 -7.83
CA VAL A 16 16.98 11.50 -8.96
C VAL A 16 16.04 12.68 -8.65
N ALA A 17 14.84 12.41 -8.13
CA ALA A 17 13.88 13.45 -7.78
C ALA A 17 14.39 14.34 -6.62
N ARG A 18 14.91 13.71 -5.56
CA ARG A 18 15.47 14.40 -4.40
C ARG A 18 16.66 15.29 -4.79
N ALA A 19 17.53 14.83 -5.69
CA ALA A 19 18.70 15.59 -6.15
C ALA A 19 18.34 16.93 -6.82
N VAL A 20 17.12 17.07 -7.34
CA VAL A 20 16.63 18.32 -7.95
C VAL A 20 15.60 19.06 -7.07
N GLY A 21 15.55 18.73 -5.77
CA GLY A 21 14.84 19.52 -4.75
C GLY A 21 13.38 19.12 -4.50
N TYR A 22 12.93 17.96 -4.99
CA TYR A 22 11.58 17.45 -4.69
C TYR A 22 11.54 16.79 -3.30
N THR A 23 10.46 16.99 -2.55
CA THR A 23 10.10 16.05 -1.47
C THR A 23 9.56 14.78 -2.10
N THR A 24 9.99 13.61 -1.64
CA THR A 24 9.73 12.32 -2.28
C THR A 24 8.93 11.38 -1.38
N ALA A 25 7.96 10.68 -1.96
CA ALA A 25 7.22 9.63 -1.28
C ALA A 25 7.01 8.39 -2.15
N ALA A 26 7.03 7.21 -1.52
CA ALA A 26 6.72 5.94 -2.16
C ALA A 26 5.63 5.16 -1.44
N PHE A 27 4.67 4.61 -2.18
CA PHE A 27 3.52 3.88 -1.67
C PHE A 27 3.37 2.52 -2.35
N GLY A 28 2.97 1.49 -1.61
CA GLY A 28 2.63 0.19 -2.17
C GLY A 28 3.77 -0.83 -2.21
N LYS A 29 3.98 -1.47 -3.37
CA LYS A 29 5.05 -2.48 -3.54
C LYS A 29 6.38 -1.81 -3.86
N ILE A 30 7.15 -1.52 -2.82
CA ILE A 30 8.30 -0.60 -2.93
C ILE A 30 9.65 -1.34 -3.01
N SER A 31 9.75 -2.58 -2.52
CA SER A 31 11.01 -3.33 -2.58
C SER A 31 11.40 -3.73 -4.01
N ALA A 32 12.57 -3.27 -4.43
CA ALA A 32 13.26 -3.83 -5.57
C ALA A 32 13.73 -5.27 -5.25
N GLY A 33 13.51 -6.19 -6.18
CA GLY A 33 13.99 -7.57 -6.04
C GLY A 33 13.08 -8.52 -5.28
N GLY A 34 11.81 -8.17 -5.04
CA GLY A 34 10.76 -9.11 -4.65
C GLY A 34 10.70 -9.48 -3.17
N GLY A 35 11.15 -8.59 -2.27
CA GLY A 35 11.18 -8.85 -0.82
C GLY A 35 12.57 -9.08 -0.24
N THR A 36 13.62 -8.89 -1.03
CA THR A 36 15.00 -9.05 -0.56
C THR A 36 15.57 -7.79 0.07
N MET A 37 14.88 -6.65 -0.04
CA MET A 37 15.34 -5.42 0.59
C MET A 37 14.92 -5.35 2.04
N THR A 38 15.82 -4.87 2.90
CA THR A 38 15.48 -4.48 4.26
C THR A 38 14.73 -3.14 4.27
N PRO A 39 14.01 -2.81 5.35
CA PRO A 39 13.37 -1.51 5.49
C PRO A 39 14.39 -0.35 5.40
N GLU A 40 15.59 -0.53 5.93
CA GLU A 40 16.69 0.45 5.86
C GLU A 40 17.14 0.67 4.41
N GLN A 41 17.20 -0.40 3.61
CA GLN A 41 17.55 -0.30 2.20
C GLN A 41 16.49 0.50 1.43
N ILE A 42 15.20 0.35 1.73
CA ILE A 42 14.14 1.17 1.11
C ILE A 42 14.30 2.63 1.50
N THR A 43 14.49 2.92 2.79
CA THR A 43 14.73 4.29 3.27
C THR A 43 15.94 4.94 2.58
N ALA A 44 16.95 4.14 2.23
CA ALA A 44 18.14 4.60 1.50
C ALA A 44 17.92 4.84 -0.01
N CYS A 45 16.75 4.50 -0.59
CA CYS A 45 16.46 4.65 -2.02
C CYS A 45 15.88 6.02 -2.42
N GLY A 46 16.21 7.06 -1.66
CA GLY A 46 15.80 8.40 -2.07
C GLY A 46 14.41 8.83 -1.64
N TRP A 47 13.73 8.08 -0.75
CA TRP A 47 12.36 8.40 -0.29
C TRP A 47 12.36 9.15 1.04
N ASP A 48 11.70 10.30 1.12
CA ASP A 48 11.51 11.05 2.39
C ASP A 48 10.37 10.45 3.23
N TYR A 49 9.38 9.86 2.55
CA TYR A 49 8.32 9.09 3.14
C TYR A 49 8.12 7.76 2.37
N TRP A 50 7.87 6.66 3.07
CA TRP A 50 7.38 5.46 2.41
C TRP A 50 6.41 4.66 3.27
N LEU A 51 5.40 4.11 2.61
CA LEU A 51 4.39 3.25 3.21
C LEU A 51 4.10 2.06 2.29
N GLY A 52 4.30 0.84 2.76
CA GLY A 52 3.96 -0.32 1.93
C GLY A 52 4.55 -1.64 2.40
N PHE A 53 4.86 -2.50 1.43
CA PHE A 53 5.34 -3.86 1.67
C PHE A 53 6.72 -4.11 1.08
N LEU A 54 7.48 -4.96 1.78
CA LEU A 54 8.76 -5.47 1.29
C LEU A 54 8.52 -6.59 0.26
N GLY A 55 7.68 -7.57 0.58
CA GLY A 55 7.57 -8.80 -0.20
C GLY A 55 6.51 -8.78 -1.30
N HIS A 56 6.72 -9.60 -2.32
CA HIS A 56 5.67 -9.96 -3.29
C HIS A 56 4.52 -10.75 -2.65
N ILE A 57 4.77 -11.38 -1.50
CA ILE A 57 3.83 -12.27 -0.82
C ILE A 57 2.85 -11.46 0.02
N ASP A 58 3.36 -10.47 0.75
CA ASP A 58 2.57 -9.68 1.70
C ASP A 58 1.70 -8.63 0.98
N CYS A 59 2.11 -8.18 -0.20
CA CYS A 59 1.40 -7.17 -0.99
C CYS A 59 0.20 -7.71 -1.79
N ARG A 60 -0.20 -8.97 -1.56
CA ARG A 60 -1.28 -9.64 -2.32
C ARG A 60 -2.63 -9.53 -1.65
N ASP A 61 -2.63 -9.35 -0.33
CA ASP A 61 -3.85 -9.29 0.45
C ASP A 61 -4.31 -7.83 0.54
N PHE A 62 -5.56 -7.59 0.17
CA PHE A 62 -6.21 -6.28 0.26
C PHE A 62 -6.43 -5.80 1.71
N TYR A 63 -6.40 -6.75 2.65
CA TYR A 63 -6.48 -6.53 4.08
C TYR A 63 -5.32 -7.29 4.70
N SER A 64 -4.34 -6.57 5.24
CA SER A 64 -3.17 -7.12 5.93
C SER A 64 -3.22 -6.73 7.41
N ASN A 65 -2.77 -7.59 8.32
CA ASN A 65 -2.64 -7.23 9.73
C ASN A 65 -1.43 -6.32 10.04
N TYR A 66 -0.64 -5.95 9.03
CA TYR A 66 0.46 -5.02 9.19
C TYR A 66 0.79 -4.26 7.89
N ILE A 67 1.54 -3.18 8.03
CA ILE A 67 2.19 -2.46 6.94
C ILE A 67 3.52 -1.89 7.41
N TRP A 68 4.45 -1.58 6.51
CA TRP A 68 5.67 -0.84 6.88
C TRP A 68 5.52 0.64 6.59
N GLU A 69 5.89 1.48 7.54
CA GLU A 69 5.93 2.95 7.40
C GLU A 69 7.30 3.46 7.86
N ASN A 70 8.05 4.09 6.96
CA ASN A 70 9.37 4.68 7.24
C ASN A 70 10.34 3.75 8.00
N GLY A 71 10.36 2.46 7.63
CA GLY A 71 11.21 1.47 8.26
C GLY A 71 10.63 0.79 9.49
N GLN A 72 9.46 1.21 9.97
CA GLN A 72 8.79 0.63 11.13
C GLN A 72 7.62 -0.24 10.69
N LYS A 73 7.49 -1.44 11.28
CA LYS A 73 6.36 -2.33 11.04
C LYS A 73 5.19 -1.91 11.93
N ILE A 74 4.12 -1.42 11.32
CA ILE A 74 2.89 -0.97 11.98
C ILE A 74 1.86 -2.10 11.96
N SER A 75 1.23 -2.36 13.10
CA SER A 75 0.13 -3.33 13.20
C SER A 75 -1.18 -2.67 12.77
N LEU A 76 -2.02 -3.42 12.05
CA LEU A 76 -3.37 -3.05 11.65
C LEU A 76 -4.38 -3.96 12.37
N PRO A 77 -4.68 -3.70 13.66
CA PRO A 77 -5.47 -4.59 14.50
C PRO A 77 -6.94 -4.72 14.06
N GLU A 78 -7.44 -3.75 13.29
CA GLU A 78 -8.79 -3.80 12.71
C GLU A 78 -8.92 -4.93 11.67
N ASN A 79 -7.81 -5.38 11.08
CA ASN A 79 -7.76 -6.54 10.21
C ASN A 79 -7.59 -7.82 11.05
N THR A 80 -8.66 -8.16 11.77
CA THR A 80 -8.67 -9.30 12.71
C THR A 80 -8.48 -10.65 11.99
N PRO A 81 -8.06 -11.72 12.69
CA PRO A 81 -7.94 -13.04 12.09
C PRO A 81 -9.21 -13.51 11.36
N GLU A 82 -10.40 -13.16 11.87
CA GLU A 82 -11.69 -13.50 11.27
C GLU A 82 -11.91 -12.78 9.93
N ILE A 83 -11.45 -11.53 9.81
CA ILE A 83 -11.47 -10.78 8.55
C ILE A 83 -10.50 -11.38 7.53
N LEU A 84 -9.34 -11.85 8.00
CA LEU A 84 -8.29 -12.41 7.15
C LEU A 84 -8.60 -13.83 6.66
N GLU A 85 -9.31 -14.64 7.46
CA GLU A 85 -9.67 -16.04 7.13
C GLU A 85 -10.44 -16.16 5.79
N GLY A 86 -11.13 -15.10 5.36
CA GLY A 86 -11.90 -15.04 4.11
C GLY A 86 -11.23 -14.30 2.95
N THR A 87 -10.06 -13.69 3.13
CA THR A 87 -9.48 -12.76 2.13
C THR A 87 -8.11 -13.17 1.62
N SER A 88 -7.32 -13.92 2.39
CA SER A 88 -5.96 -14.31 2.00
C SER A 88 -5.92 -15.39 0.91
N LEU A 89 -5.02 -15.24 -0.06
CA LEU A 89 -4.90 -16.17 -1.21
C LEU A 89 -4.01 -17.40 -1.01
N LEU A 90 -3.33 -17.55 0.13
CA LEU A 90 -2.17 -18.45 0.22
C LEU A 90 -2.33 -19.60 1.21
N LYS A 91 -1.82 -20.77 0.82
CA LYS A 91 -1.58 -21.94 1.69
C LYS A 91 -0.09 -22.05 2.08
N ASN A 92 0.15 -22.59 3.28
CA ASN A 92 1.46 -23.03 3.84
C ASN A 92 2.46 -21.93 4.25
N GLY A 93 2.10 -21.10 5.22
CA GLY A 93 3.10 -20.45 6.10
C GLY A 93 3.34 -18.95 5.92
N GLY A 94 2.65 -18.29 5.00
CA GLY A 94 2.33 -16.86 5.14
C GLY A 94 1.00 -16.76 5.89
N THR A 95 0.91 -15.96 6.95
CA THR A 95 -0.35 -15.72 7.67
C THR A 95 -1.36 -15.13 6.66
N SER A 96 -2.53 -15.70 6.33
CA SER A 96 -3.52 -16.40 7.13
C SER A 96 -4.28 -17.49 6.33
N ARG A 97 -5.02 -18.36 7.05
CA ARG A 97 -5.78 -19.52 6.54
C ARG A 97 -7.03 -19.08 5.76
N ALA A 98 -7.06 -19.22 4.43
CA ALA A 98 -8.32 -19.48 3.74
C ALA A 98 -8.49 -21.00 3.59
N ALA A 99 -9.50 -21.58 4.24
CA ALA A 99 -9.69 -23.03 4.28
C ALA A 99 -9.84 -23.66 2.89
N ASN A 100 -10.35 -22.94 1.89
CA ASN A 100 -10.81 -23.55 0.65
C ASN A 100 -10.40 -22.84 -0.66
N GLY A 101 -9.41 -21.94 -0.66
CA GLY A 101 -8.95 -21.30 -1.90
C GLY A 101 -9.98 -20.36 -2.56
N THR A 102 -10.89 -19.81 -1.76
CA THR A 102 -12.00 -18.95 -2.19
C THR A 102 -11.85 -17.50 -1.72
N GLY A 103 -10.64 -17.07 -1.31
CA GLY A 103 -10.43 -15.71 -0.79
C GLY A 103 -10.83 -14.67 -1.84
N THR A 104 -11.88 -13.91 -1.58
CA THR A 104 -12.42 -12.93 -2.54
C THR A 104 -11.72 -11.58 -2.44
N GLY A 105 -10.94 -11.36 -1.37
CA GLY A 105 -10.37 -10.06 -1.03
C GLY A 105 -11.40 -9.01 -0.59
N VAL A 106 -12.70 -9.35 -0.57
CA VAL A 106 -13.79 -8.42 -0.21
C VAL A 106 -14.15 -8.61 1.25
N VAL A 107 -13.84 -7.62 2.08
CA VAL A 107 -14.39 -7.49 3.42
C VAL A 107 -15.52 -6.48 3.31
N GLY A 108 -16.72 -6.83 3.80
CA GLY A 108 -17.90 -5.97 3.70
C GLY A 108 -17.61 -4.52 4.12
N GLU A 109 -18.28 -3.55 3.49
CA GLU A 109 -18.01 -2.12 3.68
C GLU A 109 -17.91 -1.72 5.16
N GLY A 110 -16.90 -0.90 5.47
CA GLY A 110 -16.67 -0.39 6.82
C GLY A 110 -16.02 -1.39 7.79
N LYS A 111 -15.58 -2.55 7.33
CA LYS A 111 -14.86 -3.53 8.16
C LYS A 111 -13.38 -3.57 7.78
N GLY A 112 -12.54 -3.52 8.82
CA GLY A 112 -11.08 -3.56 8.66
C GLY A 112 -10.51 -2.31 7.99
N THR A 113 -9.20 -2.31 7.84
CA THR A 113 -8.43 -1.33 7.09
C THR A 113 -8.11 -1.88 5.70
N PHE A 114 -8.77 -1.34 4.67
CA PHE A 114 -8.41 -1.63 3.29
C PHE A 114 -7.11 -0.90 2.94
N ILE A 115 -6.13 -1.62 2.43
CA ILE A 115 -4.77 -1.09 2.28
C ILE A 115 -4.69 0.08 1.30
N GLU A 116 -5.49 0.06 0.23
CA GLU A 116 -5.48 1.16 -0.73
C GLU A 116 -6.17 2.43 -0.19
N ASP A 117 -7.13 2.31 0.74
CA ASP A 117 -7.65 3.49 1.46
C ASP A 117 -6.55 4.12 2.30
N LEU A 118 -5.77 3.30 3.03
CA LEU A 118 -4.66 3.78 3.82
C LEU A 118 -3.59 4.48 2.95
N TYR A 119 -3.32 3.97 1.75
CA TYR A 119 -2.45 4.66 0.77
C TYR A 119 -3.06 5.99 0.33
N ALA A 120 -4.34 6.01 -0.05
CA ALA A 120 -5.01 7.23 -0.50
C ALA A 120 -4.97 8.32 0.59
N ASP A 121 -5.27 7.97 1.84
CA ASP A 121 -5.23 8.87 2.99
C ASP A 121 -3.84 9.50 3.15
N ARG A 122 -2.78 8.68 3.12
CA ARG A 122 -1.40 9.15 3.30
C ARG A 122 -0.86 9.89 2.09
N ILE A 123 -1.29 9.56 0.89
CA ILE A 123 -0.96 10.31 -0.33
C ILE A 123 -1.57 11.72 -0.26
N ILE A 124 -2.85 11.82 0.11
CA ILE A 124 -3.55 13.11 0.27
C ILE A 124 -2.86 13.93 1.35
N GLU A 125 -2.55 13.34 2.51
CA GLU A 125 -1.82 13.99 3.60
C GLU A 125 -0.43 14.49 3.16
N PHE A 126 0.32 13.68 2.41
CA PHE A 126 1.62 14.05 1.89
C PHE A 126 1.53 15.22 0.91
N ILE A 127 0.56 15.20 -0.02
CA ILE A 127 0.32 16.29 -0.97
C ILE A 127 -0.06 17.56 -0.22
N ALA A 128 -1.00 17.49 0.72
CA ALA A 128 -1.48 18.64 1.49
C ALA A 128 -0.33 19.30 2.29
N THR A 129 0.53 18.49 2.91
CA THR A 129 1.67 18.96 3.71
C THR A 129 2.79 19.55 2.84
N ASN A 130 2.94 19.08 1.60
CA ASN A 130 4.00 19.52 0.68
C ASN A 130 3.50 20.47 -0.42
N LYS A 131 2.24 20.94 -0.39
CA LYS A 131 1.61 21.71 -1.48
C LYS A 131 2.37 22.99 -1.90
N ASP A 132 3.16 23.57 -1.01
CA ASP A 132 3.91 24.81 -1.25
C ASP A 132 5.36 24.56 -1.75
N ARG A 133 5.71 23.31 -2.07
CA ARG A 133 7.02 22.91 -2.64
C ARG A 133 6.84 21.80 -3.69
N PRO A 134 7.78 21.61 -4.63
CA PRO A 134 7.69 20.48 -5.56
C PRO A 134 7.76 19.16 -4.80
N PHE A 135 6.87 18.22 -5.16
CA PHE A 135 6.83 16.89 -4.57
C PHE A 135 6.71 15.82 -5.65
N PHE A 136 7.22 14.63 -5.36
CA PHE A 136 7.20 13.47 -6.25
C PHE A 136 6.63 12.27 -5.48
N VAL A 137 5.54 11.70 -6.01
CA VAL A 137 4.88 10.53 -5.44
C VAL A 137 5.02 9.36 -6.41
N TYR A 138 5.63 8.28 -5.95
CA TYR A 138 5.62 6.99 -6.62
C TYR A 138 4.57 6.09 -5.95
N PHE A 139 3.51 5.72 -6.68
CA PHE A 139 2.46 4.85 -6.17
C PHE A 139 2.39 3.56 -6.97
N ALA A 140 2.86 2.47 -6.37
CA ALA A 140 2.80 1.12 -6.92
C ALA A 140 1.70 0.32 -6.23
N SER A 141 0.45 0.59 -6.63
CA SER A 141 -0.76 -0.04 -6.07
C SER A 141 -0.63 -1.56 -5.97
N THR A 142 -1.22 -2.11 -4.91
CA THR A 142 -1.33 -3.55 -4.67
C THR A 142 -2.51 -4.16 -5.42
N VAL A 143 -3.42 -3.35 -5.97
CA VAL A 143 -4.51 -3.81 -6.83
C VAL A 143 -4.01 -4.00 -8.28
N PRO A 144 -4.43 -5.06 -9.00
CA PRO A 144 -5.37 -6.11 -8.62
C PRO A 144 -4.66 -7.40 -8.19
N HIS A 145 -3.55 -7.32 -7.44
CA HIS A 145 -2.72 -8.50 -7.13
C HIS A 145 -3.50 -9.58 -6.35
N GLY A 146 -4.43 -9.13 -5.49
CA GLY A 146 -5.43 -9.98 -4.84
C GLY A 146 -6.22 -10.84 -5.81
N GLY A 147 -6.63 -12.03 -5.37
CA GLY A 147 -7.32 -13.00 -6.22
C GLY A 147 -8.62 -12.40 -6.74
N SER A 148 -9.06 -12.88 -7.90
CA SER A 148 -10.31 -12.41 -8.48
C SER A 148 -11.45 -12.54 -7.45
N PRO A 149 -12.24 -11.47 -7.21
CA PRO A 149 -13.40 -11.56 -6.37
C PRO A 149 -14.30 -12.69 -6.88
N GLY A 150 -14.45 -13.75 -6.10
CA GLY A 150 -15.46 -14.77 -6.39
C GLY A 150 -16.84 -14.13 -6.26
N GLN A 151 -17.59 -14.06 -7.37
CA GLN A 151 -19.01 -13.68 -7.43
C GLN A 151 -19.34 -12.35 -6.71
N GLY A 152 -18.74 -11.25 -7.14
CA GLY A 152 -19.19 -9.91 -6.73
C GLY A 152 -18.11 -8.84 -6.90
N THR A 153 -18.22 -8.04 -7.95
CA THR A 153 -17.50 -6.77 -8.03
C THR A 153 -18.24 -5.76 -7.17
N SER A 154 -17.85 -5.60 -5.90
CA SER A 154 -18.14 -4.36 -5.19
C SER A 154 -17.03 -3.36 -5.57
N LEU A 155 -17.41 -2.27 -6.23
CA LEU A 155 -16.50 -1.17 -6.51
C LEU A 155 -16.14 -0.52 -5.17
N HIS A 156 -14.97 -0.83 -4.61
CA HIS A 156 -14.51 -0.14 -3.42
C HIS A 156 -14.07 1.27 -3.83
N VAL A 157 -14.79 2.28 -3.35
CA VAL A 157 -14.44 3.68 -3.58
C VAL A 157 -13.76 4.24 -2.34
N HIS A 158 -12.58 4.83 -2.54
CA HIS A 158 -11.78 5.38 -1.45
C HIS A 158 -12.55 6.44 -0.66
N LYS A 159 -12.73 6.20 0.63
CA LYS A 159 -13.46 7.11 1.53
C LYS A 159 -12.83 8.50 1.58
N SER A 160 -11.50 8.59 1.54
CA SER A 160 -10.81 9.87 1.51
C SER A 160 -10.96 10.61 0.20
N LEU A 161 -11.05 9.92 -0.93
CA LEU A 161 -11.41 10.57 -2.19
C LEU A 161 -12.83 11.13 -2.10
N ILE A 162 -13.79 10.39 -1.55
CA ILE A 162 -15.15 10.89 -1.34
C ILE A 162 -15.12 12.15 -0.47
N SER A 163 -14.50 12.08 0.71
CA SER A 163 -14.42 13.23 1.61
C SER A 163 -13.69 14.43 1.01
N PHE A 164 -12.65 14.19 0.21
CA PHE A 164 -11.92 15.24 -0.49
C PHE A 164 -12.80 15.91 -1.55
N TYR A 165 -13.50 15.13 -2.39
CA TYR A 165 -14.39 15.67 -3.41
C TYR A 165 -15.64 16.35 -2.83
N GLU A 166 -16.23 15.79 -1.77
CA GLU A 166 -17.38 16.39 -1.08
C GLU A 166 -16.99 17.68 -0.36
N GLY A 167 -15.83 17.69 0.31
CA GLY A 167 -15.34 18.84 1.07
C GLY A 167 -14.83 19.97 0.19
N ASP A 168 -13.91 19.68 -0.73
CA ASP A 168 -13.19 20.71 -1.49
C ASP A 168 -13.93 21.13 -2.77
N PHE A 169 -14.79 20.28 -3.31
CA PHE A 169 -15.52 20.56 -4.55
C PHE A 169 -17.04 20.59 -4.39
N GLY A 170 -17.58 20.28 -3.21
CA GLY A 170 -19.03 20.27 -2.97
C GLY A 170 -19.80 19.23 -3.79
N VAL A 171 -19.11 18.21 -4.32
CA VAL A 171 -19.71 17.16 -5.14
C VAL A 171 -20.17 16.03 -4.24
N ASN A 172 -21.48 15.83 -4.08
CA ASN A 172 -22.00 14.68 -3.34
C ASN A 172 -21.79 13.39 -4.14
N ILE A 173 -21.00 12.46 -3.59
CA ILE A 173 -20.75 11.16 -4.21
C ILE A 173 -21.63 10.13 -3.50
N SER A 174 -22.85 9.95 -4.02
CA SER A 174 -23.74 8.85 -3.60
C SER A 174 -23.33 7.56 -4.33
N LEU A 175 -22.92 6.54 -3.57
CA LEU A 175 -22.70 5.18 -4.07
C LEU A 175 -24.07 4.48 -4.20
N ILE A 176 -24.34 3.87 -5.35
CA ILE A 176 -25.60 3.16 -5.69
C ILE A 176 -25.55 1.71 -5.23
#